data_AF-A0A8T3B8A2-F1
#
_entry.id   AF-A0A8T3B8A2-F1
#
_cell.length_a   1.000
_cell.length_b   1.000
_cell.length_c   1.000
_cell.angle_alpha   90.00
_cell.angle_beta   90.00
_cell.angle_gamma   90.00
#
_symmetry.space_group_name_H-M   'P 1'
#
loop_
_entity.id
_entity.type
_entity.pdbx_description
1 polymer ?
#
loop_
_entity_poly.entity_id
_entity_poly.type
_entity_poly.pdbx_seq_one_letter_code
_entity_poly.pdbx_strand_id
1 'polypeptide(L)'
;MTLSFEIVGRFNRARAAQLTLPHFTCQTPRFMPVGTQGSIKGLTNNQLEEIGCQIILGNTYHLALHPGAELIDDIGGLHKFMNWKRALLTDSGGFQMVSLLHLADITEEGVTFQSPADGKPMLLTPEESIRIQNKIGADIIMALDDVVKTTITGPRIEEAMYRTLRWIDRCIAAHKRPEVQNLFGIVQGGLDPTLRDICVKGLVSRNLPGR
;
A
#
# COMPACT_ATOMS: atom_id res chain seq x y z
N MET A 1 15.33 -9.45 -4.78
CA MET A 1 15.76 -8.65 -5.95
C MET A 1 14.97 -7.35 -5.88
N THR A 2 15.67 -6.22 -5.81
CA THR A 2 15.05 -4.90 -5.68
C THR A 2 14.29 -4.54 -6.97
N LEU A 3 13.23 -3.76 -6.86
CA LEU A 3 12.42 -3.32 -8.01
C LEU A 3 13.28 -2.70 -9.12
N SER A 4 13.01 -3.09 -10.37
CA SER A 4 13.53 -2.42 -11.57
C SER A 4 12.36 -1.90 -12.42
N PHE A 5 12.52 -0.70 -12.96
CA PHE A 5 11.53 -0.06 -13.82
C PHE A 5 12.19 0.44 -15.11
N GLU A 6 11.95 -0.26 -16.21
CA GLU A 6 12.56 0.02 -17.51
C GLU A 6 11.51 0.55 -18.50
N ILE A 7 11.67 1.79 -18.95
CA ILE A 7 10.78 2.37 -19.96
C ILE A 7 11.19 1.90 -21.35
N VAL A 8 10.32 1.12 -21.99
CA VAL A 8 10.54 0.55 -23.34
C VAL A 8 9.94 1.42 -24.45
N GLY A 9 9.05 2.35 -24.11
CA GLY A 9 8.43 3.25 -25.08
C GLY A 9 7.84 4.50 -24.42
N ARG A 10 7.86 5.61 -25.16
CA ARG A 10 7.30 6.89 -24.71
C ARG A 10 6.52 7.56 -25.83
N PHE A 11 5.40 8.18 -25.46
CA PHE A 11 4.65 9.09 -26.33
C PHE A 11 4.06 10.21 -25.47
N ASN A 12 4.56 11.44 -25.61
CA ASN A 12 4.27 12.53 -24.67
C ASN A 12 4.57 12.11 -23.21
N ARG A 13 3.59 12.18 -22.32
CA ARG A 13 3.68 11.73 -20.92
C ARG A 13 3.37 10.24 -20.73
N ALA A 14 2.86 9.56 -21.77
CA ALA A 14 2.57 8.13 -21.73
C ALA A 14 3.87 7.32 -21.77
N ARG A 15 3.93 6.27 -20.96
CA ARG A 15 5.10 5.40 -20.80
C ARG A 15 4.62 3.95 -20.85
N ALA A 16 5.24 3.17 -21.73
CA ALA A 16 5.19 1.72 -21.67
C ALA A 16 6.48 1.25 -20.98
N ALA A 17 6.37 0.44 -19.95
CA ALA A 17 7.54 0.03 -19.16
C ALA A 17 7.41 -1.37 -18.59
N GLN A 18 8.54 -2.03 -18.35
CA GLN A 18 8.63 -3.28 -17.61
C GLN A 18 8.94 -2.98 -16.15
N LEU A 19 8.13 -3.54 -15.24
CA LEU A 19 8.28 -3.45 -13.80
C LEU A 19 8.67 -4.83 -13.27
N THR A 20 9.95 -5.04 -12.99
CA THR A 20 10.45 -6.30 -12.43
C THR A 20 10.34 -6.26 -10.91
N LEU A 21 9.57 -7.20 -10.37
CA LEU A 21 9.35 -7.42 -8.95
C LEU A 21 9.87 -8.81 -8.54
N PRO A 22 10.07 -9.08 -7.24
CA PRO A 22 10.57 -10.36 -6.75
C PRO A 22 9.86 -11.60 -7.33
N HIS A 23 8.54 -11.57 -7.47
CA HIS A 23 7.77 -12.72 -7.98
C HIS A 23 7.47 -12.66 -9.49
N PHE A 24 7.44 -11.48 -10.11
CA PHE A 24 7.00 -11.37 -11.51
C PHE A 24 7.47 -10.07 -12.19
N THR A 25 7.61 -10.11 -13.52
CA THR A 25 7.78 -8.89 -14.32
C THR A 25 6.45 -8.46 -14.92
N CYS A 26 5.95 -7.30 -14.51
CA CYS A 26 4.70 -6.72 -14.98
C CYS A 26 4.95 -5.73 -16.13
N GLN A 27 4.01 -5.62 -17.05
CA GLN A 27 4.00 -4.59 -18.09
C GLN A 27 3.14 -3.40 -17.60
N THR A 28 3.60 -2.17 -17.79
CA THR A 28 2.85 -0.95 -17.47
C THR A 28 2.49 -0.18 -18.76
N PRO A 29 1.33 0.51 -18.84
CA PRO A 29 0.35 0.74 -17.77
C PRO A 29 -0.41 -0.53 -17.37
N ARG A 30 -0.84 -0.60 -16.11
CA ARG A 30 -1.44 -1.81 -15.52
C ARG A 30 -2.63 -1.46 -14.65
N PHE A 31 -3.72 -2.20 -14.86
CA PHE A 31 -4.82 -2.28 -13.91
C PHE A 31 -4.55 -3.40 -12.89
N MET A 32 -4.84 -3.16 -11.62
CA MET A 32 -4.64 -4.11 -10.52
C MET A 32 -6.00 -4.50 -9.92
N PRO A 33 -6.49 -5.73 -10.16
CA PRO A 33 -7.69 -6.25 -9.49
C PRO A 33 -7.49 -6.31 -7.98
N VAL A 34 -8.55 -6.03 -7.21
CA VAL A 34 -8.50 -5.97 -5.75
C VAL A 34 -8.99 -7.26 -5.12
N GLY A 35 -8.11 -7.90 -4.33
CA GLY A 35 -8.37 -9.07 -3.52
C GLY A 35 -8.48 -8.72 -2.05
N THR A 36 -9.70 -8.78 -1.52
CA THR A 36 -10.00 -8.29 -0.16
C THR A 36 -9.59 -9.28 0.93
N GLN A 37 -9.70 -10.59 0.70
CA GLN A 37 -9.41 -11.64 1.70
C GLN A 37 -8.60 -12.77 1.07
N GLY A 38 -7.47 -12.42 0.48
CA GLY A 38 -6.62 -13.40 -0.19
C GLY A 38 -7.25 -14.03 -1.44
N SER A 39 -8.25 -13.39 -2.03
CA SER A 39 -8.94 -13.84 -3.24
C SER A 39 -9.62 -12.68 -3.95
N ILE A 40 -9.69 -12.77 -5.29
CA ILE A 40 -10.59 -11.94 -6.09
C ILE A 40 -11.97 -12.59 -6.06
N LYS A 41 -12.99 -11.83 -5.61
CA LYS A 41 -14.34 -12.37 -5.47
C LYS A 41 -14.86 -12.85 -6.84
N GLY A 42 -15.21 -14.13 -6.92
CA GLY A 42 -15.80 -14.75 -8.11
C GLY A 42 -14.80 -15.27 -9.15
N LEU A 43 -13.48 -15.18 -8.91
CA LEU A 43 -12.46 -15.70 -9.83
C LEU A 43 -11.42 -16.54 -9.09
N THR A 44 -11.00 -17.63 -9.72
CA THR A 44 -9.86 -18.44 -9.29
C THR A 44 -8.54 -17.82 -9.80
N ASN A 45 -7.42 -18.16 -9.18
CA ASN A 45 -6.11 -17.69 -9.66
C ASN A 45 -5.81 -18.16 -11.08
N ASN A 46 -6.22 -19.38 -11.46
CA ASN A 46 -6.05 -19.86 -12.83
C ASN A 46 -6.77 -18.95 -13.83
N GLN A 47 -8.00 -18.55 -13.54
CA GLN A 47 -8.74 -17.61 -14.39
C GLN A 47 -8.05 -16.24 -14.46
N LEU A 48 -7.50 -15.74 -13.35
CA LEU A 48 -6.70 -14.51 -13.33
C LEU A 48 -5.45 -14.63 -14.20
N GLU A 49 -4.79 -15.79 -14.15
CA GLU A 49 -3.61 -16.07 -14.95
C GLU A 49 -3.93 -16.14 -16.45
N GLU A 50 -5.05 -16.78 -16.81
CA GLU A 50 -5.58 -16.92 -18.17
C GLU A 50 -5.94 -15.57 -18.80
N ILE A 51 -6.56 -14.66 -18.04
CA ILE A 51 -6.85 -13.29 -18.54
C ILE A 51 -5.63 -12.36 -18.53
N GLY A 52 -4.45 -12.88 -18.19
CA GLY A 52 -3.20 -12.12 -18.20
C GLY A 52 -3.05 -11.12 -17.05
N CYS A 53 -3.70 -11.36 -15.89
CA CYS A 53 -3.49 -10.54 -14.70
C CYS A 53 -2.07 -10.75 -14.17
N GLN A 54 -1.26 -9.68 -14.08
CA GLN A 54 0.16 -9.78 -13.72
C GLN A 54 0.44 -9.39 -12.26
N ILE A 55 -0.46 -8.61 -11.68
CA ILE A 55 -0.36 -8.09 -10.33
C ILE A 55 -1.76 -7.88 -9.77
N ILE A 56 -1.95 -8.20 -8.50
CA ILE A 56 -3.19 -7.97 -7.74
C ILE A 56 -2.90 -7.09 -6.52
N LEU A 57 -3.93 -6.40 -6.04
CA LEU A 57 -3.89 -5.65 -4.79
C LEU A 57 -4.50 -6.51 -3.68
N GLY A 58 -3.72 -6.88 -2.66
CA GLY A 58 -4.19 -7.48 -1.44
C GLY A 58 -4.51 -6.43 -0.38
N ASN A 59 -5.62 -6.58 0.34
CA ASN A 59 -5.92 -5.64 1.41
C ASN A 59 -5.28 -6.03 2.75
N THR A 60 -4.41 -5.17 3.28
CA THR A 60 -3.66 -5.43 4.52
C THR A 60 -4.58 -5.57 5.73
N TYR A 61 -5.61 -4.73 5.83
CA TYR A 61 -6.48 -4.67 6.98
C TYR A 61 -7.25 -5.99 7.20
N HIS A 62 -7.92 -6.46 6.15
CA HIS A 62 -8.68 -7.70 6.22
C HIS A 62 -7.77 -8.90 6.46
N LEU A 63 -6.60 -8.97 5.81
CA LEU A 63 -5.64 -10.06 5.99
C LEU A 63 -5.04 -10.08 7.40
N ALA A 64 -4.82 -8.91 8.01
CA ALA A 64 -4.31 -8.78 9.36
C ALA A 64 -5.27 -9.30 10.43
N LEU A 65 -6.58 -9.18 10.19
CA LEU A 65 -7.63 -9.66 11.10
C LEU A 65 -8.04 -11.10 10.80
N HIS A 66 -8.24 -11.42 9.53
CA HIS A 66 -8.74 -12.71 9.06
C HIS A 66 -8.06 -13.09 7.74
N PRO A 67 -7.15 -14.09 7.75
CA PRO A 67 -6.93 -15.08 8.82
C PRO A 67 -5.97 -14.63 9.95
N GLY A 68 -5.28 -13.50 9.81
CA GLY A 68 -4.27 -13.03 10.75
C GLY A 68 -2.87 -12.98 10.14
N ALA A 69 -2.15 -11.89 10.34
CA ALA A 69 -0.82 -11.70 9.76
C ALA A 69 0.20 -12.75 10.23
N GLU A 70 0.10 -13.21 11.48
CA GLU A 70 0.96 -14.26 12.05
C GLU A 70 0.76 -15.59 11.31
N LEU A 71 -0.50 -16.00 11.09
CA LEU A 71 -0.78 -17.25 10.37
C LEU A 71 -0.30 -17.18 8.92
N ILE A 72 -0.45 -16.02 8.27
CA ILE A 72 0.04 -15.82 6.90
C ILE A 72 1.57 -15.98 6.87
N ASP A 73 2.28 -15.43 7.86
CA ASP A 73 3.74 -15.54 7.98
C ASP A 73 4.17 -17.01 8.20
N ASP A 74 3.48 -17.74 9.09
CA ASP A 74 3.73 -19.16 9.39
C ASP A 74 3.56 -20.06 8.15
N ILE A 75 2.58 -19.76 7.29
CA ILE A 75 2.36 -20.44 6.00
C ILE A 75 3.45 -20.08 4.96
N GLY A 76 4.22 -19.02 5.22
CA GLY A 76 5.30 -18.53 4.39
C GLY A 76 4.89 -17.42 3.42
N GLY A 77 3.92 -16.60 3.80
CA GLY A 77 3.49 -15.39 3.10
C GLY A 77 2.20 -15.55 2.27
N LEU A 78 1.63 -14.41 1.87
CA LEU A 78 0.33 -14.37 1.20
C LEU A 78 0.34 -15.05 -0.17
N HIS A 79 1.46 -14.98 -0.90
CA HIS A 79 1.61 -15.69 -2.16
C HIS A 79 1.34 -17.20 -2.01
N LYS A 80 1.90 -17.83 -0.97
CA LYS A 80 1.67 -19.25 -0.67
C LYS A 80 0.24 -19.50 -0.20
N PHE A 81 -0.26 -18.66 0.71
CA PHE A 81 -1.62 -18.77 1.22
C PHE A 81 -2.67 -18.74 0.10
N MET A 82 -2.52 -17.83 -0.86
CA MET A 82 -3.43 -17.69 -1.99
C MET A 82 -3.12 -18.65 -3.13
N ASN A 83 -1.95 -19.31 -3.15
CA ASN A 83 -1.38 -19.95 -4.34
C ASN A 83 -1.29 -18.98 -5.54
N TRP A 84 -0.82 -17.76 -5.30
CA TRP A 84 -0.62 -16.71 -6.31
C TRP A 84 0.86 -16.54 -6.64
N LYS A 85 1.24 -16.87 -7.88
CA LYS A 85 2.64 -16.94 -8.30
C LYS A 85 3.16 -15.65 -8.94
N ARG A 86 2.29 -14.67 -9.19
CA ARG A 86 2.67 -13.39 -9.82
C ARG A 86 2.75 -12.28 -8.77
N ALA A 87 2.92 -11.04 -9.19
CA ALA A 87 3.19 -9.94 -8.29
C ALA A 87 1.99 -9.57 -7.40
N LEU A 88 2.27 -9.02 -6.23
CA LEU A 88 1.31 -8.58 -5.24
C LEU A 88 1.66 -7.19 -4.71
N LEU A 89 0.66 -6.32 -4.65
CA LEU A 89 0.73 -5.04 -3.93
C LEU A 89 -0.18 -5.10 -2.71
N THR A 90 0.26 -4.57 -1.58
CA THR A 90 -0.62 -4.39 -0.41
C THR A 90 -0.80 -2.92 -0.07
N ASP A 91 -2.03 -2.51 0.21
CA ASP A 91 -2.29 -1.17 0.74
C ASP A 91 -1.83 -1.05 2.21
N SER A 92 -1.80 0.16 2.76
CA SER A 92 -1.36 0.37 4.15
C SER A 92 -2.39 -0.05 5.20
N GLY A 93 -3.65 -0.26 4.78
CA GLY A 93 -4.82 -0.47 5.63
C GLY A 93 -5.49 0.84 6.09
N GLY A 94 -4.82 1.99 6.02
CA GLY A 94 -5.33 3.27 6.53
C GLY A 94 -6.54 3.81 5.76
N PHE A 95 -6.55 3.68 4.43
CA PHE A 95 -7.64 4.22 3.60
C PHE A 95 -9.00 3.56 3.89
N GLN A 96 -9.02 2.23 4.06
CA GLN A 96 -10.26 1.54 4.40
C GLN A 96 -10.77 1.94 5.78
N MET A 97 -9.88 2.14 6.75
CA MET A 97 -10.23 2.58 8.10
C MET A 97 -10.94 3.95 8.10
N VAL A 98 -10.48 4.89 7.25
CA VAL A 98 -11.10 6.22 7.11
C VAL A 98 -12.43 6.17 6.35
N SER A 99 -12.57 5.27 5.37
CA SER A 99 -13.81 5.13 4.59
C SER A 99 -14.94 4.41 5.34
N LEU A 100 -14.60 3.52 6.29
CA LEU A 100 -15.56 2.68 6.99
C LEU A 100 -16.05 3.27 8.31
N LEU A 101 -15.38 4.28 8.87
CA LEU A 101 -15.69 4.73 10.23
C LEU A 101 -15.81 6.26 10.29
N HIS A 102 -17.02 6.72 10.60
CA HIS A 102 -17.28 8.02 11.24
C HIS A 102 -16.51 8.18 12.58
N LEU A 103 -15.83 7.13 13.05
CA LEU A 103 -15.18 6.98 14.36
C LEU A 103 -13.65 6.87 14.27
N ALA A 104 -13.04 7.14 13.11
CA ALA A 104 -11.58 7.16 12.99
C ALA A 104 -11.03 8.49 13.52
N ASP A 105 -10.15 8.43 14.52
CA ASP A 105 -9.39 9.57 15.02
C ASP A 105 -7.94 9.46 14.56
N ILE A 106 -7.41 10.54 13.98
CA ILE A 106 -6.08 10.55 13.41
C ILE A 106 -5.23 11.51 14.21
N THR A 107 -4.24 10.96 14.93
CA THR A 107 -3.26 11.73 15.70
C THR A 107 -1.88 11.60 15.06
N GLU A 108 -0.83 12.17 15.68
CA GLU A 108 0.54 11.96 15.21
C GLU A 108 1.00 10.50 15.40
N GLU A 109 0.46 9.81 16.40
CA GLU A 109 0.83 8.43 16.74
C GLU A 109 0.41 7.45 15.64
N GLY A 110 -0.82 7.61 15.12
CA GLY A 110 -1.40 6.74 14.11
C GLY A 110 -2.89 7.01 13.92
N VAL A 111 -3.59 6.01 13.37
CA VAL A 111 -5.04 6.03 13.18
C VAL A 111 -5.70 5.14 14.23
N THR A 112 -6.50 5.73 15.11
CA THR A 112 -7.33 5.01 16.07
C THR A 112 -8.71 4.78 15.47
N PHE A 113 -9.23 3.55 15.56
CA PHE A 113 -10.52 3.19 14.99
C PHE A 113 -11.15 2.02 15.76
N GLN A 114 -12.44 1.76 15.55
CA GLN A 114 -13.11 0.58 16.13
C GLN A 114 -13.10 -0.58 15.15
N SER A 115 -12.74 -1.76 15.64
CA SER A 115 -12.89 -3.02 14.90
C SER A 115 -14.36 -3.22 14.48
N PRO A 116 -14.67 -3.40 13.18
CA PRO A 116 -16.00 -3.75 12.71
C PRO A 116 -16.46 -5.15 13.17
N ALA A 117 -15.53 -6.01 13.57
CA ALA A 117 -15.83 -7.37 14.01
C ALA A 117 -16.34 -7.42 15.46
N ASP A 118 -15.72 -6.66 16.37
CA ASP A 118 -15.99 -6.72 17.81
C ASP A 118 -16.07 -5.37 18.52
N GLY A 119 -15.96 -4.25 17.79
CA GLY A 119 -16.11 -2.88 18.31
C GLY A 119 -14.93 -2.38 19.13
N LYS A 120 -13.87 -3.18 19.33
CA LYS A 120 -12.74 -2.78 20.18
C LYS A 120 -11.92 -1.66 19.52
N PRO A 121 -11.41 -0.70 20.31
CA PRO A 121 -10.49 0.30 19.80
C PRO A 121 -9.18 -0.37 19.36
N MET A 122 -8.72 0.01 18.19
CA MET A 122 -7.48 -0.42 17.56
C MET A 122 -6.71 0.81 17.14
N LEU A 123 -5.38 0.76 17.27
CA LEU A 123 -4.47 1.79 16.80
C LEU A 123 -3.59 1.21 15.70
N LEU A 124 -3.67 1.76 14.49
CA LEU A 124 -2.75 1.47 13.41
C LEU A 124 -1.69 2.58 13.33
N THR A 125 -0.47 2.27 13.75
CA THR A 125 0.69 3.15 13.56
C THR A 125 1.42 2.83 12.25
N PRO A 126 2.28 3.74 11.75
CA PRO A 126 3.21 3.45 10.65
C PRO A 126 4.05 2.18 10.86
N GLU A 127 4.54 1.94 12.08
CA GLU A 127 5.33 0.76 12.41
C GLU A 127 4.49 -0.52 12.33
N GLU A 128 3.27 -0.49 12.85
CA GLU A 128 2.38 -1.65 12.86
C GLU A 128 1.91 -2.00 11.45
N SER A 129 1.55 -1.00 10.64
CA SER A 129 1.21 -1.20 9.22
C SER A 129 2.35 -1.89 8.46
N ILE A 130 3.59 -1.42 8.66
CA ILE A 130 4.76 -2.03 8.01
C ILE A 130 5.10 -3.41 8.59
N ARG A 131 4.93 -3.62 9.90
CA ARG A 131 5.11 -4.94 10.53
C ARG A 131 4.16 -5.97 9.91
N ILE A 132 2.89 -5.62 9.75
CA ILE A 132 1.89 -6.48 9.12
C ILE A 132 2.26 -6.75 7.66
N GLN A 133 2.59 -5.72 6.88
CA GLN A 133 2.96 -5.89 5.47
C GLN A 133 4.25 -6.70 5.27
N ASN A 134 5.20 -6.61 6.22
CA ASN A 134 6.41 -7.44 6.21
C ASN A 134 6.08 -8.94 6.37
N LYS A 135 5.03 -9.28 7.14
CA LYS A 135 4.55 -10.65 7.35
C LYS A 135 3.72 -11.17 6.18
N ILE A 136 2.86 -10.32 5.63
CA ILE A 136 2.08 -10.64 4.42
C ILE A 136 3.03 -10.96 3.26
N GLY A 137 4.16 -10.25 3.16
CA GLY A 137 5.23 -10.59 2.22
C GLY A 137 4.92 -10.24 0.75
N ALA A 138 4.20 -9.14 0.52
CA ALA A 138 3.91 -8.62 -0.82
C ALA A 138 5.12 -7.97 -1.49
N ASP A 139 5.18 -7.98 -2.83
CA ASP A 139 6.26 -7.37 -3.61
C ASP A 139 6.32 -5.84 -3.46
N ILE A 140 5.15 -5.20 -3.37
CA ILE A 140 5.00 -3.76 -3.16
C ILE A 140 4.17 -3.54 -1.90
N ILE A 141 4.66 -2.68 -1.01
CA ILE A 141 3.98 -2.31 0.24
C ILE A 141 3.75 -0.79 0.24
N MET A 142 2.57 -0.36 0.66
CA MET A 142 2.23 1.07 0.71
C MET A 142 2.49 1.62 2.11
N ALA A 143 3.10 2.80 2.19
CA ALA A 143 3.26 3.51 3.45
C ALA A 143 1.90 3.93 4.03
N LEU A 144 1.80 3.99 5.36
CA LEU A 144 0.64 4.61 6.01
C LEU A 144 0.70 6.12 5.80
N ASP A 145 -0.43 6.72 5.42
CA ASP A 145 -0.58 8.14 5.14
C ASP A 145 -1.82 8.72 5.85
N ASP A 146 -1.81 10.04 6.03
CA ASP A 146 -2.94 10.75 6.59
C ASP A 146 -3.85 11.22 5.46
N VAL A 147 -4.94 10.48 5.25
CA VAL A 147 -5.87 10.72 4.14
C VAL A 147 -6.96 11.71 4.57
N VAL A 148 -7.06 12.80 3.82
CA VAL A 148 -8.15 13.77 3.95
C VAL A 148 -9.11 13.71 2.76
N LYS A 149 -10.40 13.92 3.01
CA LYS A 149 -11.39 14.04 1.93
C LYS A 149 -11.03 15.24 1.05
N THR A 150 -11.07 15.06 -0.27
CA THR A 150 -10.73 16.12 -1.24
C THR A 150 -11.68 17.32 -1.20
N THR A 151 -12.86 17.16 -0.59
CA THR A 151 -13.84 18.23 -0.39
C THR A 151 -13.54 19.12 0.81
N ILE A 152 -12.65 18.69 1.72
CA ILE A 152 -12.21 19.52 2.84
C ILE A 152 -11.27 20.60 2.29
N THR A 153 -11.40 21.81 2.83
CA THR A 153 -10.51 22.94 2.56
C THR A 153 -9.92 23.46 3.87
N GLY A 154 -8.73 24.08 3.81
CA GLY A 154 -8.11 24.73 4.97
C GLY A 154 -6.91 23.95 5.57
N PRO A 155 -6.50 24.29 6.80
CA PRO A 155 -5.19 23.88 7.35
C PRO A 155 -5.04 22.37 7.54
N ARG A 156 -6.16 21.64 7.61
CA ARG A 156 -6.16 20.18 7.77
C ARG A 156 -5.46 19.44 6.62
N ILE A 157 -5.51 19.97 5.39
CA ILE A 157 -4.84 19.36 4.23
C ILE A 157 -3.31 19.46 4.37
N GLU A 158 -2.84 20.65 4.74
CA GLU A 158 -1.42 20.91 4.98
C GLU A 158 -0.90 20.05 6.13
N GLU A 159 -1.65 19.97 7.23
CA GLU A 159 -1.35 19.09 8.36
C GLU A 159 -1.23 17.63 7.92
N ALA A 160 -2.18 17.12 7.14
CA ALA A 160 -2.18 15.74 6.64
C ALA A 160 -0.96 15.45 5.77
N MET A 161 -0.60 16.40 4.91
CA MET A 161 0.54 16.30 4.02
C MET A 161 1.85 16.23 4.82
N TYR A 162 2.05 17.12 5.80
CA TYR A 162 3.24 17.09 6.65
C TYR A 162 3.28 15.87 7.56
N ARG A 163 2.13 15.41 8.08
CA ARG A 163 2.04 14.17 8.86
C ARG A 163 2.42 12.96 8.00
N THR A 164 1.95 12.90 6.76
CA THR A 164 2.34 11.86 5.79
C THR A 164 3.85 11.84 5.56
N LEU A 165 4.50 13.01 5.47
CA LEU A 165 5.97 13.10 5.35
C LEU A 165 6.71 12.63 6.61
N ARG A 166 6.16 12.81 7.81
CA ARG A 166 6.74 12.26 9.04
C ARG A 166 6.48 10.75 9.17
N TRP A 167 5.31 10.30 8.76
CA TRP A 167 4.92 8.88 8.81
C TRP A 167 5.71 8.02 7.82
N ILE A 168 6.05 8.53 6.63
CA ILE A 168 6.89 7.78 5.71
C ILE A 168 8.29 7.51 6.30
N ASP A 169 8.86 8.43 7.10
CA ASP A 169 10.15 8.19 7.77
C ASP A 169 10.04 7.04 8.78
N ARG A 170 8.94 7.02 9.53
CA ARG A 170 8.61 5.91 10.46
C ARG A 170 8.42 4.60 9.71
N CYS A 171 7.74 4.62 8.56
CA CYS A 171 7.58 3.43 7.71
C CYS A 171 8.92 2.91 7.19
N ILE A 172 9.80 3.81 6.71
CA ILE A 172 11.15 3.45 6.25
C ILE A 172 11.93 2.78 7.38
N ALA A 173 11.93 3.39 8.58
CA ALA A 173 12.63 2.85 9.74
C ALA A 173 12.09 1.48 10.19
N ALA A 174 10.78 1.25 10.06
CA ALA A 174 10.13 -0.01 10.42
C ALA A 174 10.27 -1.12 9.36
N HIS A 175 10.68 -0.79 8.12
CA HIS A 175 10.71 -1.74 7.03
C HIS A 175 11.95 -2.64 7.09
N LYS A 176 11.73 -3.93 7.39
CA LYS A 176 12.79 -4.90 7.67
C LYS A 176 13.17 -5.79 6.48
N ARG A 177 12.49 -5.66 5.33
CA ARG A 177 12.64 -6.55 4.17
C ARG A 177 12.84 -5.81 2.83
N PRO A 178 13.68 -4.76 2.75
CA PRO A 178 13.85 -3.94 1.54
C PRO A 178 14.43 -4.70 0.34
N GLU A 179 15.01 -5.88 0.56
CA GLU A 179 15.58 -6.75 -0.47
C GLU A 179 14.55 -7.60 -1.21
N VAL A 180 13.34 -7.74 -0.65
CA VAL A 180 12.22 -8.52 -1.21
C VAL A 180 10.87 -7.81 -1.19
N GLN A 181 10.74 -6.62 -0.61
CA GLN A 181 9.53 -5.80 -0.70
C GLN A 181 9.89 -4.35 -0.97
N ASN A 182 9.04 -3.66 -1.72
CA ASN A 182 9.32 -2.31 -2.21
C ASN A 182 8.32 -1.32 -1.61
N LEU A 183 8.80 -0.46 -0.71
CA LEU A 183 7.99 0.55 -0.03
C LEU A 183 7.66 1.74 -0.94
N PHE A 184 6.38 1.99 -1.15
CA PHE A 184 5.88 3.11 -1.94
C PHE A 184 5.30 4.20 -1.03
N GLY A 185 5.72 5.44 -1.26
CA GLY A 185 5.14 6.62 -0.62
C GLY A 185 3.86 7.08 -1.33
N ILE A 186 3.01 7.82 -0.62
CA ILE A 186 1.75 8.34 -1.14
C ILE A 186 1.80 9.86 -1.13
N VAL A 187 1.69 10.46 -2.32
CA VAL A 187 1.67 11.92 -2.47
C VAL A 187 0.32 12.47 -1.98
N GLN A 188 0.38 13.28 -0.93
CA GLN A 188 -0.76 14.02 -0.37
C GLN A 188 -0.73 15.50 -0.79
N GLY A 189 -1.64 16.32 -0.24
CA GLY A 189 -1.77 17.75 -0.56
C GLY A 189 -3.12 18.13 -1.18
N GLY A 190 -4.08 17.21 -1.25
CA GLY A 190 -5.44 17.49 -1.70
C GLY A 190 -5.49 18.00 -3.15
N LEU A 191 -6.15 19.14 -3.37
CA LEU A 191 -6.24 19.82 -4.66
C LEU A 191 -5.28 21.02 -4.78
N ASP A 192 -4.41 21.25 -3.78
CA ASP A 192 -3.44 22.34 -3.78
C ASP A 192 -2.14 21.89 -4.48
N PRO A 193 -1.77 22.48 -5.65
CA PRO A 193 -0.54 22.13 -6.35
C PRO A 193 0.73 22.43 -5.54
N THR A 194 0.72 23.46 -4.70
CA THR A 194 1.87 23.85 -3.87
C THR A 194 2.12 22.79 -2.81
N LEU A 195 1.07 22.34 -2.11
CA LEU A 195 1.19 21.27 -1.12
C LEU A 195 1.60 19.95 -1.76
N ARG A 196 1.08 19.64 -2.96
CA ARG A 196 1.52 18.47 -3.74
C ARG A 196 3.00 18.54 -4.11
N ASP A 197 3.49 19.69 -4.57
CA ASP A 197 4.89 19.89 -4.90
C ASP A 197 5.81 19.72 -3.68
N ILE A 198 5.40 20.24 -2.52
CA ILE A 198 6.12 20.04 -1.25
C ILE A 198 6.16 18.55 -0.92
N CYS A 199 5.03 17.85 -1.00
CA CYS A 199 4.95 16.42 -0.69
C CYS A 199 5.82 15.58 -1.64
N VAL A 200 5.75 15.83 -2.95
CA VAL A 200 6.56 15.14 -3.95
C VAL A 200 8.05 15.34 -3.67
N LYS A 201 8.49 16.59 -3.44
CA LYS A 201 9.90 16.89 -3.12
C LYS A 201 10.35 16.16 -1.85
N GLY A 202 9.50 16.15 -0.82
CA GLY A 202 9.76 15.41 0.42
C GLY A 202 9.88 13.89 0.19
N LEU A 203 8.99 13.28 -0.59
CA LEU A 203 9.06 11.84 -0.86
C LEU A 203 10.26 11.47 -1.72
N VAL A 204 10.58 12.27 -2.73
CA VAL A 204 11.74 12.04 -3.63
C VAL A 204 13.05 12.09 -2.86
N SER A 205 13.20 12.99 -1.87
CA SER A 205 14.43 13.09 -1.08
C SER A 205 14.74 11.85 -0.24
N ARG A 206 13.76 10.97 -0.02
CA ARG A 206 13.89 9.71 0.74
C ARG A 206 14.32 8.52 -0.12
N ASN A 207 14.46 8.70 -1.44
CA ASN A 207 14.95 7.69 -2.38
C ASN A 207 14.20 6.34 -2.32
N LEU A 208 12.87 6.39 -2.21
CA LEU A 208 12.02 5.20 -2.22
C LEU A 208 12.02 4.50 -3.60
N PRO A 209 11.80 3.17 -3.66
CA PRO A 209 11.70 2.43 -4.92
C PRO A 209 10.62 2.93 -5.91
N GLY A 210 9.48 3.41 -5.40
CA GLY A 210 8.32 3.84 -6.20
C GLY A 210 8.37 5.30 -6.70
N ARG A 211 9.52 5.75 -7.21
CA ARG A 211 9.75 7.12 -7.70
C ARG A 211 9.45 7.31 -9.19
#